data_AF-A0A0F6Z512-F1
#
_entry.id   AF-A0A0F6Z512-F1
#
_cell.length_a   1.000
_cell.length_b   1.000
_cell.length_c   1.000
_cell.angle_alpha   90.00
_cell.angle_beta   90.00
_cell.angle_gamma   90.00
#
_symmetry.space_group_name_H-M   'P 1'
#
loop_
_entity.id
_entity.type
_entity.pdbx_description
1 polymer ?
#
loop_
_entity_poly.entity_id
_entity_poly.type
_entity_poly.pdbx_seq_one_letter_code
_entity_poly.pdbx_strand_id
1 'polypeptide(L)'
;MTVFDFDAWAESTKKIPKENIAAALNAVVDRKKAIDLEPQVFAQRNEAATIYHSAAPHEEHDGVIVWVEPIANFAAYPTGFEVWHLDKKWVNISQDVATGEPGVDEAWQEIETEEVPSE
;
A
#
# COMPACT_ATOMS: atom_id res chain seq x y z
N MET A 1 -10.35 -14.91 7.73
CA MET A 1 -11.57 -14.13 7.47
C MET A 1 -12.31 -14.02 8.80
N THR A 2 -12.30 -12.85 9.44
CA THR A 2 -13.06 -12.62 10.68
C THR A 2 -14.55 -12.64 10.34
N VAL A 3 -15.29 -13.60 10.90
CA VAL A 3 -16.74 -13.70 10.72
C VAL A 3 -17.40 -12.59 11.54
N PHE A 4 -18.34 -11.86 10.93
CA PHE A 4 -19.11 -10.85 11.65
C PHE A 4 -19.99 -11.53 12.71
N ASP A 5 -19.72 -11.23 13.98
CA ASP A 5 -20.51 -11.69 15.11
C ASP A 5 -21.64 -10.68 15.39
N PHE A 6 -22.85 -11.03 14.99
CA PHE A 6 -24.04 -10.18 15.17
C PHE A 6 -24.37 -9.97 16.64
N ASP A 7 -24.19 -10.98 17.50
CA ASP A 7 -24.55 -10.90 18.92
C ASP A 7 -23.58 -9.99 19.67
N ALA A 8 -22.28 -10.10 19.38
CA ALA A 8 -21.26 -9.19 19.91
C ALA A 8 -21.49 -7.74 19.47
N TRP A 9 -21.86 -7.53 18.20
CA TRP A 9 -22.20 -6.20 17.69
C TRP A 9 -23.45 -5.65 18.39
N ALA A 10 -24.53 -6.42 18.48
CA ALA A 10 -25.77 -6.01 19.14
C ALA A 10 -25.54 -5.62 20.61
N GLU A 11 -24.79 -6.42 21.37
CA GLU A 11 -24.42 -6.10 22.77
C GLU A 11 -23.58 -4.83 22.87
N SER A 12 -22.68 -4.59 21.92
CA SER A 12 -21.86 -3.36 21.90
C SER A 12 -22.72 -2.10 21.71
N THR A 13 -23.78 -2.17 20.89
CA THR A 13 -24.67 -1.03 20.63
C THR A 13 -25.49 -0.63 21.84
N LYS A 14 -25.80 -1.57 22.75
CA LYS A 14 -26.53 -1.28 24.01
C LYS A 14 -25.75 -0.37 24.97
N LYS A 15 -24.42 -0.29 24.82
CA LYS A 15 -23.54 0.55 25.63
C LYS A 15 -23.45 1.99 25.11
N ILE A 16 -24.00 2.28 23.93
CA ILE A 16 -24.00 3.60 23.32
C ILE A 16 -25.15 4.43 23.93
N PRO A 17 -24.90 5.62 24.50
CA PRO A 17 -25.96 6.52 24.95
C PRO A 17 -26.95 6.78 23.81
N LYS A 18 -28.26 6.78 24.11
CA LYS A 18 -29.32 6.82 23.09
C LYS A 18 -29.19 8.03 22.16
N GLU A 19 -28.83 9.18 22.72
CA GLU A 19 -28.56 10.43 22.03
C GLU A 19 -27.41 10.34 21.02
N ASN A 20 -26.49 9.37 21.18
CA ASN A 20 -25.29 9.22 20.37
C ASN A 20 -25.39 8.07 19.34
N ILE A 21 -26.46 7.26 19.37
CA ILE A 21 -26.61 6.09 18.48
C ILE A 21 -26.57 6.50 17.01
N ALA A 22 -27.27 7.59 16.63
CA ALA A 22 -27.30 8.06 15.24
C ALA A 22 -25.90 8.48 14.75
N ALA A 23 -25.15 9.21 15.57
CA ALA A 23 -23.78 9.63 15.24
C ALA A 23 -22.84 8.43 15.11
N ALA A 24 -22.94 7.46 16.03
CA ALA A 24 -22.14 6.24 15.98
C ALA A 24 -22.43 5.40 14.73
N LEU A 25 -23.70 5.24 14.36
CA LEU A 25 -24.09 4.52 13.15
C LEU A 25 -23.61 5.22 11.88
N ASN A 26 -23.74 6.56 11.81
CA ASN A 26 -23.24 7.32 10.66
C ASN A 26 -21.73 7.17 10.51
N ALA A 27 -20.96 7.24 11.60
CA ALA A 27 -19.52 7.03 11.56
C ALA A 27 -19.12 5.64 11.03
N VAL A 28 -19.85 4.59 11.42
CA VAL A 28 -19.63 3.23 10.91
C VAL A 28 -19.94 3.15 9.41
N VAL A 29 -21.05 3.75 8.97
CA VAL A 29 -21.43 3.79 7.54
C VAL A 29 -20.40 4.55 6.73
N ASP A 30 -19.94 5.71 7.21
CA ASP A 30 -18.94 6.51 6.52
C ASP A 30 -17.59 5.79 6.45
N ARG A 31 -17.18 5.10 7.52
CA ARG A 31 -15.98 4.25 7.47
C ARG A 31 -16.14 3.11 6.48
N LYS A 32 -17.30 2.45 6.43
CA LYS A 32 -17.57 1.39 5.45
C LYS A 32 -17.48 1.90 4.01
N LYS A 33 -18.07 3.06 3.72
CA LYS A 33 -17.95 3.71 2.41
C LYS A 33 -16.49 4.03 2.07
N ALA A 34 -15.72 4.53 3.03
CA ALA A 34 -14.30 4.80 2.83
C ALA A 34 -13.51 3.52 2.49
N ILE A 35 -13.74 2.43 3.23
CA ILE A 35 -13.13 1.12 2.96
C ILE A 35 -13.52 0.60 1.56
N ASP A 36 -14.78 0.77 1.17
CA ASP A 36 -15.24 0.34 -0.16
C ASP A 36 -14.58 1.13 -1.31
N LEU A 37 -14.13 2.35 -1.02
CA LEU A 37 -13.43 3.20 -1.98
C LEU A 37 -11.90 2.99 -1.97
N GLU A 38 -11.32 2.45 -0.90
CA GLU A 38 -9.87 2.24 -0.74
C GLU A 38 -9.24 1.55 -1.97
N PRO A 39 -9.77 0.43 -2.50
CA PRO A 39 -9.18 -0.22 -3.69
C PRO A 39 -9.11 0.68 -4.93
N GLN A 40 -10.12 1.55 -5.13
CA GLN A 40 -10.13 2.48 -6.26
C GLN A 40 -9.11 3.59 -6.06
N VAL A 41 -8.96 4.09 -4.83
CA VAL A 41 -7.95 5.09 -4.47
C VAL A 41 -6.54 4.54 -4.67
N PHE A 42 -6.28 3.31 -4.23
CA PHE A 42 -4.99 2.64 -4.41
C PHE A 42 -4.68 2.44 -5.90
N ALA A 43 -5.65 2.00 -6.70
CA ALA A 43 -5.47 1.86 -8.14
C ALA A 43 -5.10 3.20 -8.81
N GLN A 44 -5.77 4.30 -8.45
CA GLN A 44 -5.46 5.63 -8.99
C GLN A 44 -4.06 6.11 -8.60
N ARG A 45 -3.61 5.83 -7.37
CA ARG A 45 -2.26 6.19 -6.91
C ARG A 45 -1.19 5.39 -7.65
N ASN A 46 -1.39 4.08 -7.78
CA ASN A 46 -0.50 3.20 -8.54
C ASN A 46 -0.40 3.64 -10.02
N GLU A 47 -1.51 4.02 -10.64
CA GLU A 47 -1.52 4.55 -12.00
C GLU A 47 -0.72 5.85 -12.12
N ALA A 48 -0.96 6.82 -11.22
CA ALA A 48 -0.23 8.09 -11.20
C ALA A 48 1.28 7.88 -11.00
N ALA A 49 1.67 7.00 -10.08
CA ALA A 49 3.05 6.61 -9.84
C ALA A 49 3.69 5.93 -11.05
N THR A 50 2.97 5.04 -11.72
CA THR A 50 3.45 4.38 -12.95
C THR A 50 3.74 5.42 -14.04
N ILE A 51 2.83 6.39 -14.22
CA ILE A 51 3.02 7.48 -15.19
C ILE A 51 4.25 8.32 -14.81
N TYR A 52 4.39 8.70 -13.53
CA TYR A 52 5.54 9.45 -13.05
C TYR A 52 6.86 8.74 -13.36
N HIS A 53 7.01 7.46 -12.97
CA HIS A 53 8.23 6.69 -13.18
C HIS A 53 8.51 6.39 -14.66
N SER A 54 7.49 6.38 -15.52
CA SER A 54 7.68 6.24 -16.97
C SER A 54 8.26 7.50 -17.64
N ALA A 55 8.14 8.66 -17.00
CA ALA A 55 8.56 9.95 -17.54
C ALA A 55 9.73 10.59 -16.79
N ALA A 56 9.93 10.23 -15.52
CA ALA A 56 10.99 10.75 -14.68
C ALA A 56 12.34 10.10 -15.04
N PRO A 57 13.44 10.86 -15.06
CA PRO A 57 14.77 10.27 -15.16
C PRO A 57 15.11 9.50 -13.88
N HIS A 58 15.68 8.31 -14.03
CA HIS A 58 16.11 7.46 -12.93
C HIS A 58 17.58 7.05 -13.11
N GLU A 59 18.25 6.87 -11.97
CA GLU A 59 19.50 6.08 -11.93
C GLU A 59 19.12 4.60 -11.92
N GLU A 60 19.89 3.78 -12.62
CA GLU A 60 19.64 2.34 -12.73
C GLU A 60 20.89 1.54 -12.34
N HIS A 61 20.67 0.43 -11.64
CA HIS A 61 21.65 -0.60 -11.35
C HIS A 61 21.17 -1.91 -11.98
N ASP A 62 21.94 -2.46 -12.92
CA ASP A 62 21.57 -3.67 -13.69
C ASP A 62 20.16 -3.62 -14.30
N GLY A 63 19.78 -2.45 -14.84
CA GLY A 63 18.47 -2.22 -15.45
C GLY A 63 17.30 -2.12 -14.48
N VAL A 64 17.57 -2.02 -13.17
CA VAL A 64 16.56 -1.78 -12.12
C VAL A 64 16.79 -0.40 -11.53
N ILE A 65 15.71 0.35 -11.34
CA ILE A 65 15.77 1.72 -10.81
C ILE A 65 16.33 1.72 -9.38
N VAL A 66 17.31 2.58 -9.11
CA VAL A 66 17.83 2.78 -7.75
C VAL A 66 16.78 3.49 -6.91
N TRP A 67 16.52 2.96 -5.71
CA TRP A 67 15.55 3.54 -4.79
C TRP A 67 16.01 4.93 -4.31
N VAL A 68 15.07 5.86 -4.25
CA VAL A 68 15.23 7.18 -3.65
C VAL A 68 13.99 7.51 -2.82
N GLU A 69 14.17 8.30 -1.77
CA GLU A 69 13.05 8.73 -0.93
C GLU A 69 12.02 9.52 -1.78
N PRO A 70 10.74 9.10 -1.81
CA PRO A 70 9.74 9.75 -2.64
C PRO A 70 9.32 11.09 -2.04
N ILE A 71 9.28 12.14 -2.88
CA ILE A 71 8.89 13.50 -2.46
C ILE A 71 7.39 13.63 -2.13
N ALA A 72 6.57 12.68 -2.59
CA ALA A 72 5.13 12.61 -2.38
C ALA A 72 4.59 11.25 -2.87
N ASN A 73 3.34 10.92 -2.51
CA ASN A 73 2.71 9.65 -2.89
C ASN A 73 2.62 9.40 -4.40
N PHE A 74 2.56 10.44 -5.24
CA PHE A 74 2.56 10.26 -6.71
C PHE A 74 3.94 9.89 -7.28
N ALA A 75 5.01 10.10 -6.51
CA ALA A 75 6.39 9.75 -6.85
C ALA A 75 6.87 8.52 -6.06
N ALA A 76 5.97 7.90 -5.30
CA ALA A 76 6.20 6.64 -4.59
C ALA A 76 6.07 5.46 -5.56
N TYR A 77 6.54 4.29 -5.14
CA TYR A 77 6.73 3.17 -6.06
C TYR A 77 5.47 2.32 -6.19
N PRO A 78 4.93 2.08 -7.40
CA PRO A 78 3.66 1.37 -7.55
C PRO A 78 3.78 -0.11 -7.19
N THR A 79 2.65 -0.77 -6.94
CA THR A 79 2.58 -2.21 -6.68
C THR A 79 3.25 -3.00 -7.81
N GLY A 80 4.11 -3.94 -7.46
CA GLY A 80 4.88 -4.77 -8.38
C GLY A 80 6.11 -4.09 -8.97
N PHE A 81 6.42 -2.85 -8.59
CA PHE A 81 7.59 -2.12 -9.09
C PHE A 81 8.86 -2.59 -8.37
N GLU A 82 9.93 -2.79 -9.14
CA GLU A 82 11.22 -3.23 -8.64
C GLU A 82 12.18 -2.05 -8.43
N VAL A 83 12.93 -2.08 -7.33
CA VAL A 83 13.99 -1.12 -7.04
C VAL A 83 15.25 -1.82 -6.55
N TRP A 84 16.40 -1.19 -6.82
CA TRP A 84 17.68 -1.57 -6.24
C TRP A 84 17.95 -0.72 -4.99
N HIS A 85 18.21 -1.37 -3.85
CA HIS A 85 18.55 -0.70 -2.58
C HIS A 85 19.36 -1.62 -1.69
N LEU A 86 20.39 -1.08 -1.01
CA LEU A 86 21.27 -1.83 -0.10
C LEU A 86 21.83 -3.13 -0.73
N ASP A 87 22.35 -3.01 -1.95
CA ASP A 87 22.93 -4.11 -2.76
C ASP A 87 21.97 -5.27 -3.05
N LYS A 88 20.66 -5.00 -3.04
CA LYS A 88 19.60 -5.99 -3.23
C LYS A 88 18.48 -5.46 -4.11
N LYS A 89 17.72 -6.37 -4.72
CA LYS A 89 16.47 -6.05 -5.42
C LYS A 89 15.29 -6.18 -4.46
N TRP A 90 14.36 -5.25 -4.59
CA TRP A 90 13.14 -5.19 -3.79
C TRP A 90 11.94 -4.97 -4.71
N VAL A 91 10.81 -5.58 -4.37
CA VAL A 91 9.54 -5.35 -5.07
C VAL A 91 8.47 -4.86 -4.10
N ASN A 92 7.69 -3.87 -4.52
CA ASN A 92 6.53 -3.44 -3.76
C ASN A 92 5.42 -4.52 -3.83
N ILE A 93 5.04 -5.09 -2.70
CA ILE A 93 3.98 -6.08 -2.55
C ILE A 93 2.68 -5.52 -1.95
N SER A 94 2.68 -4.26 -1.52
CA SER A 94 1.50 -3.58 -1.00
C SER A 94 0.47 -3.34 -2.11
N GLN A 95 -0.81 -3.26 -1.73
CA GLN A 95 -1.89 -2.88 -2.65
C GLN A 95 -1.84 -1.41 -3.06
N ASP A 96 -1.16 -0.56 -2.28
CA ASP A 96 -0.93 0.86 -2.57
C ASP A 96 0.55 1.09 -2.90
N VAL A 97 0.89 2.32 -3.29
CA VAL A 97 2.26 2.75 -3.53
C VAL A 97 3.13 2.61 -2.26
N ALA A 98 4.37 2.14 -2.43
CA ALA A 98 5.34 2.03 -1.34
C ALA A 98 6.04 3.39 -1.12
N THR A 99 5.85 3.94 0.08
CA THR A 99 6.39 5.26 0.45
C THR A 99 7.62 5.18 1.34
N GLY A 100 7.74 4.13 2.15
CA GLY A 100 8.91 3.92 3.00
C GLY A 100 10.06 3.21 2.30
N GLU A 101 11.17 3.09 3.03
CA GLU A 101 12.44 2.54 2.57
C GLU A 101 12.42 1.00 2.46
N PRO A 102 12.95 0.39 1.38
CA PRO A 102 13.12 -1.05 1.28
C PRO A 102 13.99 -1.62 2.42
N GLY A 103 13.54 -2.74 2.99
CA GLY A 103 14.17 -3.33 4.18
C GLY A 103 13.73 -2.73 5.52
N VAL A 104 12.93 -1.65 5.50
CA VAL A 104 12.33 -1.03 6.69
C VAL A 104 10.79 -1.07 6.64
N ASP A 105 10.20 -0.72 5.50
CA ASP A 105 8.76 -0.70 5.26
C ASP A 105 8.25 -2.10 4.82
N GLU A 106 7.12 -2.52 5.38
CA GLU A 106 6.48 -3.82 5.11
C GLU A 106 5.91 -3.94 3.69
N ALA A 107 5.81 -2.82 2.96
CA ALA A 107 5.45 -2.81 1.55
C ALA A 107 6.49 -3.48 0.65
N TRP A 108 7.74 -3.66 1.11
CA TRP A 108 8.83 -4.21 0.30
C TRP A 108 9.13 -5.68 0.62
N GLN A 109 9.34 -6.46 -0.45
CA GLN A 109 9.85 -7.81 -0.37
C GLN A 109 11.17 -7.91 -1.13
N GLU A 110 12.20 -8.49 -0.50
CA GLU A 110 13.48 -8.78 -1.16
C GLU A 110 13.29 -9.86 -2.24
N ILE A 111 13.91 -9.63 -3.40
CA ILE A 111 13.95 -10.59 -4.52
C ILE A 111 15.36 -11.18 -4.57
N GLU A 112 15.47 -12.51 -4.43
CA GLU A 112 16.73 -13.20 -4.68
C GLU A 112 17.09 -13.08 -6.17
N THR A 113 18.23 -12.48 -6.47
CA THR A 113 18.81 -12.52 -7.81
C THR A 113 19.36 -13.93 -8.07
N GLU A 114 18.76 -14.67 -9.01
CA GLU A 114 19.36 -15.92 -9.49
C GLU A 114 20.73 -15.60 -10.12
N GLU A 115 21.81 -16.08 -9.50
CA GLU A 115 23.13 -16.11 -10.14
C GLU A 115 23.07 -17.10 -11.30
N VAL A 116 23.10 -16.62 -12.54
CA VAL A 116 23.30 -17.50 -13.71
C VAL A 116 24.69 -18.14 -13.57
N PRO A 117 24.81 -19.48 -13.50
CA PRO A 117 26.12 -20.11 -13.44
C PRO A 117 26.90 -19.75 -14.69
N SER A 118 28.08 -19.16 -14.53
CA SER A 118 29.00 -18.92 -15.64
C SER A 118 29.50 -20.26 -16.19
N GLU A 119 29.14 -20.59 -17.43
CA GLU A 119 29.76 -21.67 -18.23
C GLU A 119 31.13 -21.27 -18.77
#